data_AF-A0A1I5J028-F1
#
_entry.id   AF-A0A1I5J028-F1
#
_cell.length_a   1.000
_cell.length_b   1.000
_cell.length_c   1.000
_cell.angle_alpha   90.00
_cell.angle_beta   90.00
_cell.angle_gamma   90.00
#
_symmetry.space_group_name_H-M   'P 1'
#
loop_
_entity.id
_entity.type
_entity.pdbx_description
1 polymer ?
#
loop_
_entity_poly.entity_id
_entity_poly.type
_entity_poly.pdbx_seq_one_letter_code
_entity_poly.pdbx_strand_id
1 'polypeptide(L)'
;MQMELANDLVVQCEECGTVHVIHKDSLDLNVSSYERNMGDEIEYHFEGECRCDECGNYLRYVVRGYEYPVDTLNYEDRECCGGHFVQPPELAVDYYEFEYDSCDKEKIYSDVNKRALISIGFYIIKRNCTILHHGSLRSL
;
A
#
# COMPACT_ATOMS: atom_id res chain seq x y z
N MET A 1 -5.57 -1.69 -8.57
CA MET A 1 -5.84 -1.52 -7.13
C MET A 1 -7.31 -1.11 -6.94
N GLN A 2 -7.89 -1.33 -5.77
CA GLN A 2 -9.18 -0.76 -5.34
C GLN A 2 -9.03 -0.20 -3.93
N MET A 3 -9.72 0.91 -3.64
CA MET A 3 -9.69 1.54 -2.32
C MET A 3 -11.11 1.71 -1.78
N GLU A 4 -11.30 1.33 -0.53
CA GLU A 4 -12.58 1.38 0.17
C GLU A 4 -12.39 1.87 1.60
N LEU A 5 -13.48 2.27 2.26
CA LEU A 5 -13.46 2.50 3.70
C LEU A 5 -13.40 1.16 4.45
N ALA A 6 -12.49 1.04 5.41
CA ALA A 6 -12.33 -0.15 6.23
C ALA A 6 -13.37 -0.21 7.36
N ASN A 7 -13.76 0.95 7.89
CA ASN A 7 -14.64 1.10 9.05
C ASN A 7 -15.77 2.11 8.82
N ASP A 8 -16.83 1.98 9.61
CA ASP A 8 -17.87 2.99 9.74
C ASP A 8 -17.31 4.28 10.38
N LEU A 9 -17.90 5.42 10.04
CA LEU A 9 -17.50 6.69 10.61
C LEU A 9 -18.20 6.92 11.94
N VAL A 10 -17.44 7.33 12.95
CA VAL A 10 -18.00 7.73 14.26
C VAL A 10 -17.79 9.23 14.43
N VAL A 11 -18.87 9.99 14.32
CA VAL A 11 -18.86 11.46 14.31
C VAL A 11 -19.55 11.98 15.56
N GLN A 12 -18.86 12.83 16.32
CA GLN A 12 -19.46 13.56 17.43
C GLN A 12 -19.83 14.98 16.99
N CYS A 13 -21.09 15.34 17.17
CA CYS A 13 -21.61 16.68 16.92
C CYS A 13 -20.94 17.70 17.85
N GLU A 14 -20.41 18.78 17.29
CA GLU A 14 -19.74 19.84 18.06
C GLU A 14 -20.71 20.70 18.88
N GLU A 15 -21.97 20.81 18.45
CA GLU A 15 -22.97 21.67 19.10
C GLU A 15 -23.58 21.04 20.37
N CYS A 16 -23.83 19.73 20.37
CA CYS A 16 -24.53 19.04 21.48
C CYS A 16 -23.78 17.83 22.05
N GLY A 17 -22.69 17.39 21.41
CA GLY A 17 -21.92 16.24 21.85
C GLY A 17 -22.52 14.87 21.52
N THR A 18 -23.67 14.80 20.84
CA THR A 18 -24.26 13.53 20.38
C THR A 18 -23.34 12.83 19.38
N VAL A 19 -23.22 11.51 19.52
CA VAL A 19 -22.39 10.66 18.67
C VAL A 19 -23.26 9.92 17.66
N HIS A 20 -22.87 9.98 16.40
CA HIS A 20 -23.50 9.33 15.27
C HIS A 20 -22.56 8.27 14.68
N VAL A 21 -23.12 7.10 14.36
CA VAL A 21 -22.43 6.06 13.59
C VAL A 21 -22.97 6.12 12.17
N ILE A 22 -22.10 6.44 11.22
CA ILE A 22 -22.44 6.51 9.80
C ILE A 22 -21.89 5.26 9.14
N HIS A 23 -22.79 4.51 8.49
CA HIS A 23 -22.38 3.34 7.74
C HIS A 23 -21.52 3.76 6.55
N LYS A 24 -20.35 3.14 6.40
CA LYS A 24 -19.42 3.46 5.32
C LYS A 24 -20.05 3.35 3.92
N ASP A 25 -20.96 2.39 3.75
CA ASP A 25 -21.64 2.13 2.48
C ASP A 25 -22.75 3.16 2.16
N SER A 26 -23.06 4.07 3.09
CA SER A 26 -23.99 5.17 2.84
C SER A 26 -23.31 6.43 2.30
N LEU A 27 -21.98 6.42 2.16
CA LEU A 27 -21.25 7.54 1.57
C LEU A 27 -21.25 7.43 0.04
N ASP A 28 -21.35 8.58 -0.60
CA ASP A 28 -21.16 8.70 -2.04
C ASP A 28 -19.66 8.61 -2.36
N LEU A 29 -19.30 7.67 -3.22
CA LEU A 29 -17.94 7.54 -3.76
C LEU A 29 -17.85 8.19 -5.14
N ASN A 30 -16.95 9.16 -5.27
CA ASN A 30 -16.53 9.71 -6.55
C ASN A 30 -15.06 9.38 -6.80
N VAL A 31 -14.74 8.92 -8.01
CA VAL A 31 -13.37 8.59 -8.42
C VAL A 31 -12.98 9.50 -9.58
N SER A 32 -11.90 10.24 -9.42
CA SER A 32 -11.35 11.14 -10.44
C SER A 32 -9.88 10.89 -10.66
N SER A 33 -9.40 11.17 -11.89
CA SER A 33 -8.00 10.98 -12.26
C SER A 33 -7.38 12.26 -12.82
N TYR A 34 -6.11 12.50 -12.51
CA TYR A 34 -5.34 13.64 -13.01
C TYR A 34 -3.92 13.21 -13.43
N GLU A 35 -3.48 13.62 -14.61
CA GLU A 35 -2.18 13.24 -15.15
C GLU A 35 -1.02 13.92 -14.40
N ARG A 36 -0.02 13.12 -13.98
CA ARG A 36 1.22 13.60 -13.35
C ARG A 36 2.45 12.92 -13.97
N ASN A 37 3.65 13.26 -13.48
CA ASN A 37 4.93 12.84 -14.07
C ASN A 37 5.17 11.31 -14.08
N MET A 38 4.51 10.54 -13.20
CA MET A 38 4.67 9.08 -13.05
C MET A 38 3.38 8.32 -13.39
N GLY A 39 2.53 8.90 -14.22
CA GLY A 39 1.21 8.38 -14.57
C GLY A 39 0.10 9.17 -13.90
N ASP A 40 -1.11 8.63 -13.96
CA ASP A 40 -2.28 9.26 -13.38
C ASP A 40 -2.25 9.14 -11.86
N GLU A 41 -2.59 10.23 -11.19
CA GLU A 41 -3.02 10.23 -9.79
C GLU A 41 -4.52 10.00 -9.76
N ILE A 42 -4.97 9.01 -9.00
CA ILE A 42 -6.39 8.69 -8.83
C ILE A 42 -6.81 9.13 -7.43
N GLU A 43 -7.86 9.94 -7.35
CA GLU A 43 -8.49 10.36 -6.10
C GLU A 43 -9.78 9.55 -5.87
N TYR A 44 -9.88 8.93 -4.71
CA TYR A 44 -11.07 8.28 -4.19
C TYR A 44 -11.69 9.21 -3.15
N HIS A 45 -12.83 9.82 -3.48
CA HIS A 45 -13.51 10.83 -2.66
C HIS A 45 -14.81 10.25 -2.09
N PHE A 46 -14.81 9.91 -0.81
CA PHE A 46 -15.97 9.47 -0.06
C PHE A 46 -16.60 10.66 0.66
N GLU A 47 -17.87 10.92 0.40
CA GLU A 47 -18.58 12.06 0.98
C GLU A 47 -19.95 11.65 1.52
N GLY A 48 -20.37 12.25 2.63
CA GLY A 48 -21.74 12.16 3.08
C GLY A 48 -22.13 13.29 4.03
N GLU A 49 -23.43 13.40 4.27
CA GLU A 49 -24.02 14.43 5.09
C GLU A 49 -25.23 13.92 5.87
N CYS A 50 -25.48 14.51 7.04
CA CYS A 50 -26.70 14.28 7.80
C CYS A 50 -27.01 15.46 8.73
N ARG A 51 -28.15 15.40 9.42
CA ARG A 51 -28.45 16.31 10.54
C ARG A 51 -28.35 15.56 11.85
N CYS A 52 -27.79 16.21 12.86
CA CYS A 52 -27.82 15.71 14.22
C CYS A 52 -29.27 15.57 14.70
N ASP A 53 -29.66 14.38 15.13
CA ASP A 53 -31.01 14.06 15.58
C ASP A 53 -31.44 14.87 16.82
N GLU A 54 -30.47 15.31 17.64
CA GLU A 54 -30.75 16.01 18.90
C GLU A 54 -30.85 17.54 18.75
N CYS A 55 -29.93 18.16 18.02
CA CYS A 55 -29.89 19.63 17.90
C CYS A 55 -30.16 20.16 16.49
N GLY A 56 -30.31 19.28 15.50
CA GLY A 56 -30.51 19.65 14.10
C GLY A 56 -29.27 20.23 13.41
N ASN A 57 -28.10 20.26 14.07
CA ASN A 57 -26.86 20.73 13.46
C ASN A 57 -26.53 19.92 12.20
N TYR A 58 -26.03 20.58 11.17
CA TYR A 58 -25.67 19.92 9.93
C TYR A 58 -24.25 19.35 10.02
N LEU A 59 -24.11 18.07 9.68
CA LEU A 59 -22.87 17.32 9.72
C LEU A 59 -22.49 16.94 8.29
N ARG A 60 -21.27 17.25 7.88
CA ARG A 60 -20.68 16.82 6.60
C ARG A 60 -19.34 16.18 6.86
N TYR A 61 -19.10 15.03 6.25
CA TYR A 61 -17.89 14.25 6.44
C TYR A 61 -17.34 13.81 5.10
N VAL A 62 -16.02 13.95 4.96
CA VAL A 62 -15.28 13.65 3.73
C VAL A 62 -14.04 12.85 4.09
N VAL A 63 -13.79 11.78 3.35
CA VAL A 63 -12.55 10.99 3.41
C VAL A 63 -12.01 10.85 2.00
N ARG A 64 -10.72 11.10 1.82
CA ARG A 64 -10.05 11.02 0.52
C ARG A 64 -8.84 10.12 0.60
N GLY A 65 -8.66 9.30 -0.43
CA GLY A 65 -7.45 8.55 -0.65
C GLY A 65 -6.88 8.83 -2.03
N TYR A 66 -5.57 8.96 -2.12
CA TYR A 66 -4.87 9.27 -3.35
C TYR A 66 -3.94 8.11 -3.73
N GLU A 67 -4.12 7.59 -4.93
CA GLU A 67 -3.25 6.58 -5.54
C GLU A 67 -2.26 7.29 -6.47
N TYR A 68 -0.98 7.28 -6.11
CA TYR A 68 0.10 7.80 -6.96
C TYR A 68 1.50 7.36 -6.47
N PRO A 69 2.34 6.72 -7.32
CA PRO A 69 2.05 6.31 -8.69
C PRO A 69 0.95 5.23 -8.76
N VAL A 70 0.55 4.85 -9.97
CA VAL A 70 -0.45 3.81 -10.20
C VAL A 70 -0.18 2.58 -9.32
N ASP A 71 -1.23 2.06 -8.72
CA ASP A 71 -1.24 0.95 -7.75
C ASP A 71 -0.44 1.21 -6.47
N THR A 72 -0.33 2.46 -5.99
CA THR A 72 0.30 2.77 -4.70
C THR A 72 -0.46 3.87 -3.96
N LEU A 73 -0.85 3.60 -2.71
CA LEU A 73 -1.37 4.65 -1.82
C LEU A 73 -0.30 5.71 -1.56
N ASN A 74 -0.63 6.97 -1.88
CA ASN A 74 0.25 8.13 -1.75
C ASN A 74 -0.05 8.93 -0.47
N TYR A 75 -1.30 9.39 -0.35
CA TYR A 75 -1.74 10.28 0.72
C TYR A 75 -3.22 10.04 1.05
N GLU A 76 -3.59 10.41 2.27
CA GLU A 76 -4.94 10.26 2.82
C GLU A 76 -5.35 11.60 3.44
N ASP A 77 -6.59 12.03 3.22
CA ASP A 77 -7.13 13.25 3.80
C ASP A 77 -8.53 13.03 4.40
N ARG A 78 -8.88 13.83 5.40
CA ARG A 78 -10.18 13.73 6.05
C ARG A 78 -10.65 15.07 6.60
N GLU A 79 -11.92 15.37 6.34
CA GLU A 79 -12.57 16.60 6.79
C GLU A 79 -13.90 16.26 7.45
N CYS A 80 -14.25 16.97 8.52
CA CYS A 80 -15.55 16.88 9.17
C CYS A 80 -16.00 18.30 9.55
N CYS A 81 -17.21 18.68 9.13
CA CYS A 81 -17.81 19.98 9.43
C CYS A 81 -19.03 19.79 10.34
N GLY A 82 -19.16 20.66 11.36
CA GLY A 82 -20.23 20.59 12.37
C GLY A 82 -20.03 19.47 13.40
N GLY A 83 -18.93 18.73 13.30
CA GLY A 83 -18.61 17.59 14.12
C GLY A 83 -17.13 17.25 13.98
N HIS A 84 -16.68 16.26 14.75
CA HIS A 84 -15.34 15.70 14.62
C HIS A 84 -15.38 14.18 14.70
N PHE A 85 -14.39 13.53 14.09
CA PHE A 85 -14.24 12.10 14.15
C PHE A 85 -13.77 11.67 15.54
N VAL A 86 -14.55 10.81 16.20
CA VAL A 86 -14.19 10.20 17.49
C VAL A 86 -13.09 9.14 17.29
N GLN A 87 -13.19 8.39 16.21
CA GLN A 87 -12.17 7.45 15.75
C GLN A 87 -11.73 7.85 14.34
N PRO A 88 -10.44 7.67 13.99
CA PRO A 88 -9.99 7.94 12.64
C PRO A 88 -10.73 7.05 11.63
N PRO A 89 -11.23 7.63 10.52
CA PRO A 89 -11.60 6.85 9.34
C PRO A 89 -10.36 6.13 8.81
N GLU A 90 -10.54 4.89 8.36
CA GLU A 90 -9.49 4.04 7.82
C GLU A 90 -9.80 3.64 6.38
N LEU A 91 -8.79 3.70 5.51
CA LEU A 91 -8.88 3.24 4.13
C LEU A 91 -8.27 1.84 4.01
N ALA A 92 -8.99 0.94 3.36
CA ALA A 92 -8.52 -0.37 2.94
C ALA A 92 -8.08 -0.31 1.48
N VAL A 93 -6.94 -0.94 1.18
CA VAL A 93 -6.41 -1.04 -0.18
C VAL A 93 -6.36 -2.50 -0.57
N ASP A 94 -7.14 -2.85 -1.60
CA ASP A 94 -7.17 -4.17 -2.19
C ASP A 94 -6.32 -4.21 -3.45
N TYR A 95 -5.28 -5.04 -3.41
CA TYR A 95 -4.43 -5.34 -4.56
C TYR A 95 -4.97 -6.59 -5.24
N TYR A 96 -5.29 -6.49 -6.52
CA TYR A 96 -5.62 -7.66 -7.33
C TYR A 96 -4.41 -8.58 -7.40
N GLU A 97 -4.61 -9.87 -7.13
CA GLU A 97 -3.55 -10.86 -7.30
C GLU A 97 -3.29 -11.03 -8.81
N PHE A 98 -2.07 -10.72 -9.26
CA PHE A 98 -1.70 -10.93 -10.65
C PHE A 98 -1.70 -12.44 -10.96
N GLU A 99 -2.60 -12.86 -11.86
CA GLU A 99 -2.53 -14.20 -12.46
C GLU A 99 -1.28 -14.29 -13.35
N TYR A 100 -0.17 -14.77 -12.78
CA TYR A 100 1.00 -15.14 -13.59
C TYR A 100 0.64 -16.34 -14.47
N ASP A 101 0.73 -16.19 -15.79
CA ASP A 101 0.70 -17.34 -16.69
C ASP A 101 1.82 -18.32 -16.29
N SER A 102 1.48 -19.60 -16.23
CA SER A 102 2.38 -20.69 -15.81
C SER A 102 3.72 -20.69 -16.57
N CYS A 103 3.73 -20.20 -17.82
CA CYS A 103 4.91 -20.07 -18.66
C CYS A 103 5.97 -19.10 -18.11
N ASP A 104 5.57 -18.11 -17.29
CA ASP A 104 6.47 -17.10 -16.72
C ASP A 104 7.10 -17.55 -15.41
N LYS A 105 6.42 -18.42 -14.64
CA LYS A 105 6.96 -18.99 -13.40
C LYS A 105 8.25 -19.79 -13.67
N GLU A 106 8.25 -20.65 -14.69
CA GLU A 106 9.43 -21.47 -15.02
C GLU A 106 10.65 -20.63 -15.42
N LYS A 107 10.44 -19.51 -16.15
CA LYS A 107 11.52 -18.60 -16.55
C LYS A 107 12.13 -17.88 -15.35
N ILE A 108 11.30 -17.36 -14.45
CA ILE A 108 11.75 -16.67 -13.22
C ILE A 108 12.58 -17.61 -12.35
N TYR A 109 12.10 -18.84 -12.09
CA TYR A 109 12.86 -19.84 -11.33
C TYR A 109 14.19 -20.19 -12.02
N SER A 110 14.20 -20.30 -13.35
CA SER A 110 15.43 -20.60 -14.09
C SER A 110 16.48 -19.49 -13.98
N ASP A 111 16.06 -18.22 -13.97
CA ASP A 111 16.98 -17.08 -13.94
C ASP A 111 17.53 -16.80 -12.54
N VAL A 112 16.73 -17.01 -11.50
CA VAL A 112 17.20 -16.97 -10.10
C VAL A 112 18.23 -18.08 -9.85
N ASN A 113 17.95 -19.29 -10.32
CA ASN A 113 18.87 -20.43 -10.17
C ASN A 113 20.16 -20.25 -10.98
N LYS A 114 20.09 -19.69 -12.21
CA LYS A 114 21.29 -19.35 -12.99
C LYS A 114 22.14 -18.31 -12.29
N ARG A 115 21.54 -17.26 -11.69
CA ARG A 115 22.28 -16.19 -10.99
C ARG A 115 22.90 -16.66 -9.67
N ALA A 116 22.25 -17.57 -8.93
CA ALA A 116 22.78 -18.15 -7.70
C ALA A 116 24.02 -19.04 -7.95
N LEU A 117 24.05 -19.76 -9.08
CA LEU A 117 25.21 -20.60 -9.46
C LEU A 117 26.43 -19.77 -9.90
N ILE A 118 26.21 -18.59 -10.50
CA ILE A 118 27.30 -17.69 -10.90
C ILE A 118 27.98 -17.05 -9.66
N SER A 119 27.22 -16.80 -8.59
CA SER A 119 27.75 -16.23 -7.34
C SER A 119 28.47 -17.27 -6.46
N ILE A 120 28.02 -18.53 -6.46
CA ILE A 120 28.70 -19.63 -5.73
C ILE A 120 29.93 -20.14 -6.49
N GLY A 121 29.92 -20.13 -7.83
CA GLY A 121 31.04 -20.56 -8.67
C GLY A 121 32.31 -19.70 -8.56
N PHE A 122 32.19 -18.42 -8.21
CA PHE A 122 33.36 -17.53 -8.02
C PHE A 122 34.00 -17.66 -6.63
N TYR A 123 33.26 -18.16 -5.62
CA TYR A 123 33.77 -18.26 -4.25
C TYR A 123 34.56 -19.56 -4.01
N ILE A 124 34.33 -20.60 -4.81
CA ILE A 124 35.03 -21.89 -4.66
C ILE A 124 36.42 -21.89 -5.33
N ILE A 125 36.63 -21.10 -6.41
CA ILE A 125 37.94 -21.06 -7.09
C ILE A 125 39.00 -20.28 -6.29
N LYS A 126 38.62 -19.38 -5.37
CA LYS A 126 39.59 -18.59 -4.58
C LYS A 126 40.10 -19.28 -3.31
N ARG A 127 39.55 -20.42 -2.87
CA ARG A 127 39.92 -21.05 -1.58
C ARG A 127 40.87 -22.25 -1.65
N ASN A 128 41.27 -22.72 -2.84
CA ASN A 128 42.16 -23.88 -3.00
C ASN A 128 43.50 -23.58 -3.71
N CYS A 129 44.10 -22.42 -3.46
CA CYS A 129 45.49 -22.18 -3.85
C CYS A 129 46.34 -21.94 -2.59
N THR A 130 46.54 -22.98 -1.79
CA THR A 130 47.52 -22.98 -0.70
C THR A 130 48.78 -23.67 -1.21
N ILE A 131 49.82 -22.86 -1.29
CA ILE A 131 51.20 -23.14 -1.66
C ILE A 131 51.74 -24.34 -0.85
N LEU A 132 52.24 -25.37 -1.53
CA LEU A 132 53.17 -26.34 -0.97
C LEU A 132 54.37 -26.47 -1.92
N HIS A 133 55.42 -25.70 -1.66
CA HIS A 133 56.78 -26.10 -1.98
C HIS A 133 57.62 -25.98 -0.70
N HIS A 134 57.76 -27.12 -0.01
CA HIS A 134 58.80 -27.32 0.98
C HIS A 134 60.15 -27.41 0.25
N GLY A 135 61.10 -26.56 0.63
CA GLY A 135 62.50 -26.74 0.27
C GLY A 135 63.16 -27.79 1.18
N SER A 136 64.02 -28.65 0.60
CA SER A 136 65.46 -28.74 0.92
C SER A 136 66.05 -30.13 0.61
N LEU A 137 67.01 -30.12 -0.33
CA LEU A 137 68.25 -30.92 -0.45
C LEU A 137 68.23 -32.45 -0.21
N ARG A 138 68.63 -33.20 -1.25
CA ARG A 138 69.68 -34.22 -1.15
C ARG A 138 70.37 -34.49 -2.50
N SER A 139 71.69 -34.53 -2.38
CA SER A 139 72.78 -34.92 -3.28
C SER A 139 72.56 -36.16 -4.15
N LEU A 140 73.02 -36.07 -5.41
CA LEU A 140 74.07 -36.89 -6.02
C LEU A 140 74.68 -36.13 -7.20
#